data_AF-A0A2K0UR40-F1
#
_entry.id   AF-A0A2K0UR40-F1
#
_cell.length_a   1.000
_cell.length_b   1.000
_cell.length_c   1.000
_cell.angle_alpha   90.00
_cell.angle_beta   90.00
_cell.angle_gamma   90.00
#
_symmetry.space_group_name_H-M   'P 1'
#
loop_
_entity.id
_entity.type
_entity.pdbx_description
1 polymer ?
#
loop_
_entity_poly.entity_id
_entity_poly.type
_entity_poly.pdbx_seq_one_letter_code
_entity_poly.pdbx_strand_id
1 'polypeptide(L)'
;MLRLTEDNMIYSDGVACVQAYWAYSMDLSQSERDDMRSLILGCKYRHTVASREAFSAHRLCRDPFGTTRPGLILLRVLYKAVPVDFENSIVARFGRLPVRNRSDEYSALFPNTVGPPVFEMDMSRVRLYHLRYPLLKVTPSTCRKRQEVVVPAPQETLSPTTSPTMSATDIGSEASTLAPSTPTRNEDLGHKTPDLNTALNNN
;
A
#
# COMPACT_ATOMS: atom_id res chain seq x y z
N MET A 1 27.67 -4.82 1.66
CA MET A 1 26.65 -5.83 1.32
C MET A 1 25.33 -5.52 2.04
N LEU A 2 24.28 -5.06 1.36
CA LEU A 2 22.94 -4.97 1.98
C LEU A 2 22.38 -6.39 2.18
N ARG A 3 21.92 -6.76 3.37
CA ARG A 3 21.15 -8.02 3.57
C ARG A 3 19.73 -7.85 3.02
N LEU A 4 19.05 -8.94 2.66
CA LEU A 4 17.58 -8.89 2.48
C LEU A 4 16.94 -8.64 3.85
N THR A 5 16.32 -7.48 4.02
CA THR A 5 15.51 -7.14 5.19
C THR A 5 14.08 -7.69 5.05
N GLU A 6 13.34 -7.75 6.15
CA GLU A 6 11.92 -8.12 6.12
C GLU A 6 11.12 -7.17 5.21
N ASP A 7 11.39 -5.86 5.28
CA ASP A 7 10.78 -4.82 4.44
C ASP A 7 10.91 -5.07 2.95
N ASN A 8 12.02 -5.69 2.51
CA ASN A 8 12.24 -6.03 1.11
C ASN A 8 11.39 -7.22 0.67
N MET A 9 11.15 -8.17 1.57
CA MET A 9 10.24 -9.28 1.31
C MET A 9 8.79 -8.78 1.27
N ILE A 10 8.36 -8.04 2.29
CA ILE A 10 7.02 -7.45 2.38
C ILE A 10 6.71 -6.58 1.15
N TYR A 11 7.68 -5.78 0.70
CA TYR A 11 7.51 -4.93 -0.48
C TYR A 11 7.31 -5.74 -1.76
N SER A 12 8.14 -6.74 -2.02
CA SER A 12 7.97 -7.61 -3.20
C SER A 12 6.67 -8.43 -3.13
N ASP A 13 6.30 -8.96 -1.96
CA ASP A 13 5.03 -9.65 -1.73
C ASP A 13 3.83 -8.73 -2.07
N GLY A 14 3.90 -7.46 -1.63
CA GLY A 14 2.87 -6.45 -1.89
C GLY A 14 2.78 -5.98 -3.34
N VAL A 15 3.92 -5.79 -4.02
CA VAL A 15 3.95 -5.45 -5.46
C VAL A 15 3.28 -6.54 -6.29
N ALA A 16 3.58 -7.82 -6.02
CA ALA A 16 2.92 -8.94 -6.71
C ALA A 16 1.40 -8.96 -6.48
N CYS A 17 0.93 -8.62 -5.27
CA CYS A 17 -0.49 -8.50 -4.95
C CYS A 17 -1.18 -7.33 -5.67
N VAL A 18 -0.50 -6.19 -5.82
CA VAL A 18 -1.00 -5.03 -6.58
C VAL A 18 -1.05 -5.33 -8.08
N GLN A 19 -0.03 -5.99 -8.64
CA GLN A 19 -0.05 -6.49 -10.02
C GLN A 19 -1.22 -7.47 -10.26
N ALA A 20 -1.52 -8.34 -9.29
CA ALA A 20 -2.68 -9.23 -9.37
C ALA A 20 -4.01 -8.45 -9.42
N TYR A 21 -4.13 -7.34 -8.69
CA TYR A 21 -5.32 -6.48 -8.76
C TYR A 21 -5.49 -5.88 -10.17
N TRP A 22 -4.42 -5.34 -10.77
CA TRP A 22 -4.48 -4.84 -12.16
C TRP A 22 -4.82 -5.96 -13.17
N ALA A 23 -4.26 -7.15 -12.98
CA ALA A 23 -4.46 -8.29 -13.87
C ALA A 23 -5.91 -8.80 -13.90
N TYR A 24 -6.64 -8.73 -12.78
CA TYR A 24 -7.95 -9.39 -12.63
C TYR A 24 -9.13 -8.46 -12.32
N SER A 25 -8.92 -7.22 -11.86
CA SER A 25 -10.00 -6.37 -11.31
C SER A 25 -11.16 -6.06 -12.27
N MET A 26 -10.96 -6.12 -13.59
CA MET A 26 -12.03 -5.95 -14.59
C MET A 26 -12.89 -7.20 -14.80
N ASP A 27 -12.40 -8.37 -14.39
CA ASP A 27 -13.12 -9.66 -14.44
C ASP A 27 -13.71 -10.03 -13.06
N LEU A 28 -13.61 -9.11 -12.09
CA LEU A 28 -14.20 -9.19 -10.76
C LEU A 28 -15.47 -8.32 -10.67
N SER A 29 -16.38 -8.71 -9.79
CA SER A 29 -17.48 -7.84 -9.35
C SER A 29 -16.96 -6.64 -8.53
N GLN A 30 -17.81 -5.64 -8.27
CA GLN A 30 -17.41 -4.47 -7.49
C GLN A 30 -17.05 -4.83 -6.05
N SER A 31 -17.84 -5.69 -5.39
CA SER A 31 -17.53 -6.21 -4.06
C SER A 31 -16.21 -6.97 -4.03
N GLU A 32 -15.95 -7.86 -4.99
CA GLU A 32 -14.66 -8.55 -5.08
C GLU A 32 -13.47 -7.60 -5.30
N ARG A 33 -13.63 -6.51 -6.08
CA ARG A 33 -12.59 -5.48 -6.19
C ARG A 33 -12.31 -4.80 -4.85
N ASP A 34 -13.36 -4.47 -4.11
CA ASP A 34 -13.26 -3.74 -2.85
C ASP A 34 -12.71 -4.63 -1.72
N ASP A 35 -13.13 -5.91 -1.68
CA ASP A 35 -12.51 -6.97 -0.87
C ASP A 35 -11.03 -7.14 -1.20
N MET A 36 -10.67 -7.27 -2.49
CA MET A 36 -9.26 -7.41 -2.90
C MET A 36 -8.42 -6.20 -2.48
N ARG A 37 -8.97 -4.98 -2.61
CA ARG A 37 -8.32 -3.75 -2.15
C ARG A 37 -8.18 -3.73 -0.63
N SER A 38 -9.18 -4.19 0.12
CA SER A 38 -9.15 -4.33 1.58
C SER A 38 -8.08 -5.34 2.05
N LEU A 39 -7.97 -6.50 1.38
CA LEU A 39 -6.92 -7.50 1.64
C LEU A 39 -5.52 -6.95 1.37
N ILE A 40 -5.34 -6.13 0.32
CA ILE A 40 -4.07 -5.50 -0.03
C ILE A 40 -3.72 -4.37 0.95
N LEU A 41 -4.59 -3.38 1.14
CA LEU A 41 -4.35 -2.24 2.05
C LEU A 41 -4.18 -2.70 3.51
N GLY A 42 -5.00 -3.66 3.94
CA GLY A 42 -4.88 -4.33 5.25
C GLY A 42 -3.71 -5.31 5.36
N CYS A 43 -2.81 -5.36 4.38
CA CYS A 43 -1.59 -6.19 4.33
C CYS A 43 -1.81 -7.68 4.64
N LYS A 44 -2.98 -8.22 4.32
CA LYS A 44 -3.38 -9.60 4.65
C LYS A 44 -2.56 -10.66 3.88
N TYR A 45 -1.92 -10.24 2.79
CA TYR A 45 -0.95 -11.03 2.02
C TYR A 45 0.38 -11.26 2.73
N ARG A 46 0.73 -10.48 3.78
CA ARG A 46 2.06 -10.50 4.39
C ARG A 46 2.40 -11.88 4.95
N HIS A 47 3.48 -12.47 4.43
CA HIS A 47 4.00 -13.71 4.99
C HIS A 47 4.67 -13.51 6.35
N THR A 48 4.27 -14.31 7.33
CA THR A 48 5.10 -14.67 8.50
C THR A 48 6.12 -15.76 8.11
N VAL A 49 7.16 -15.99 8.92
CA VAL A 49 8.16 -17.07 8.70
C VAL A 49 7.47 -18.42 8.46
N ALA A 50 6.58 -18.83 9.36
CA ALA A 50 5.82 -20.08 9.23
C ALA A 50 5.01 -20.18 7.93
N SER A 51 4.50 -19.06 7.40
CA SER A 51 3.79 -19.06 6.11
C SER A 51 4.70 -19.09 4.89
N ARG A 52 5.98 -18.70 5.00
CA ARG A 52 6.98 -18.92 3.94
C ARG A 52 7.38 -20.39 3.84
N GLU A 53 7.22 -21.13 4.94
CA GLU A 53 7.56 -22.54 5.08
C GLU A 53 6.34 -23.47 4.82
N ALA A 54 5.12 -23.05 5.18
CA ALA A 54 3.88 -23.82 4.98
C ALA A 54 2.69 -22.96 4.51
N PHE A 55 2.03 -23.36 3.43
CA PHE A 55 0.85 -22.67 2.86
C PHE A 55 -0.31 -22.51 3.87
N SER A 56 -0.61 -23.54 4.66
CA SER A 56 -1.70 -23.54 5.64
C SER A 56 -1.49 -22.57 6.82
N ALA A 57 -0.25 -22.12 7.04
CA ALA A 57 0.06 -21.10 8.04
C ALA A 57 -0.18 -19.66 7.55
N HIS A 58 -0.47 -19.46 6.26
CA HIS A 58 -0.77 -18.13 5.71
C HIS A 58 -2.09 -17.58 6.24
N ARG A 59 -2.15 -16.26 6.45
CA ARG A 59 -3.34 -15.61 7.00
C ARG A 59 -4.57 -15.81 6.10
N LEU A 60 -4.43 -15.64 4.78
CA LEU A 60 -5.55 -15.77 3.84
C LEU A 60 -6.14 -17.19 3.80
N CYS A 61 -5.38 -18.20 4.24
CA CYS A 61 -5.84 -19.59 4.32
C CYS A 61 -6.61 -19.92 5.60
N ARG A 62 -6.42 -19.10 6.65
CA ARG A 62 -6.99 -19.31 8.01
C ARG A 62 -8.10 -18.33 8.38
N ASP A 63 -8.10 -17.16 7.75
CA ASP A 63 -9.01 -16.04 7.99
C ASP A 63 -10.18 -16.15 6.99
N PRO A 64 -11.46 -16.23 7.42
CA PRO A 64 -12.60 -16.39 6.50
C PRO A 64 -12.65 -15.33 5.38
N PHE A 65 -12.24 -14.09 5.68
CA PHE A 65 -12.13 -13.00 4.70
C PHE A 65 -11.11 -13.28 3.57
N GLY A 66 -10.14 -14.18 3.81
CA GLY A 66 -9.20 -14.68 2.80
C GLY A 66 -9.69 -15.91 2.03
N THR A 67 -10.74 -16.60 2.48
CA THR A 67 -11.32 -17.78 1.80
C THR A 67 -12.28 -17.38 0.66
N THR A 68 -11.86 -16.40 -0.14
CA THR A 68 -12.63 -15.71 -1.18
C THR A 68 -11.92 -15.77 -2.53
N ARG A 69 -12.59 -15.44 -3.64
CA ARG A 69 -11.95 -15.31 -4.96
C ARG A 69 -10.78 -14.32 -4.97
N PRO A 70 -10.91 -13.10 -4.42
CA PRO A 70 -9.79 -12.20 -4.14
C PRO A 70 -8.63 -12.86 -3.37
N GLY A 71 -8.90 -13.54 -2.25
CA GLY A 71 -7.86 -14.20 -1.47
C GLY A 71 -7.13 -15.31 -2.24
N LEU A 72 -7.85 -16.11 -3.02
CA LEU A 72 -7.27 -17.12 -3.91
C LEU A 72 -6.38 -16.51 -5.01
N ILE A 73 -6.77 -15.37 -5.59
CA ILE A 73 -5.93 -14.63 -6.55
C ILE A 73 -4.60 -14.23 -5.89
N LEU A 74 -4.65 -13.65 -4.68
CA LEU A 74 -3.43 -13.24 -3.96
C LEU A 74 -2.55 -14.45 -3.63
N LEU A 75 -3.14 -15.55 -3.17
CA LEU A 75 -2.40 -16.79 -2.90
C LEU A 75 -1.74 -17.39 -4.16
N ARG A 76 -2.38 -17.32 -5.33
CA ARG A 76 -1.83 -17.76 -6.63
C ARG A 76 -0.69 -16.90 -7.20
N VAL A 77 -0.47 -15.68 -6.68
CA VAL A 77 0.73 -14.88 -7.02
C VAL A 77 1.85 -15.03 -6.00
N LEU A 78 1.52 -15.25 -4.71
CA LEU A 78 2.50 -15.48 -3.64
C LEU A 78 3.15 -16.87 -3.71
N TYR A 79 2.36 -17.92 -3.94
CA TYR A 79 2.80 -19.31 -3.97
C TYR A 79 2.95 -19.85 -5.40
N LYS A 80 3.84 -20.83 -5.60
CA LYS A 80 3.99 -21.56 -6.88
C LYS A 80 2.82 -22.51 -7.16
N ALA A 81 2.23 -23.06 -6.10
CA ALA A 81 1.07 -23.92 -6.14
C ALA A 81 0.16 -23.62 -4.94
N VAL A 82 -1.15 -23.66 -5.17
CA VAL A 82 -2.19 -23.64 -4.14
C VAL A 82 -2.72 -25.07 -3.99
N PRO A 83 -2.95 -25.60 -2.77
CA PRO A 83 -3.54 -26.92 -2.59
C PRO A 83 -4.89 -27.05 -3.29
N VAL A 84 -5.08 -28.15 -4.02
CA VAL A 84 -6.24 -28.39 -4.88
C VAL A 84 -7.55 -28.34 -4.09
N ASP A 85 -7.59 -28.87 -2.87
CA ASP A 85 -8.79 -28.86 -2.03
C ASP A 85 -9.19 -27.45 -1.58
N PHE A 86 -8.20 -26.60 -1.27
CA PHE A 86 -8.44 -25.20 -0.92
C PHE A 86 -9.00 -24.43 -2.13
N GLU A 87 -8.37 -24.59 -3.29
CA GLU A 87 -8.84 -23.98 -4.54
C GLU A 87 -10.25 -24.47 -4.91
N ASN A 88 -10.50 -25.78 -4.88
CA ASN A 88 -11.82 -26.37 -5.14
C ASN A 88 -12.88 -25.84 -4.17
N SER A 89 -12.56 -25.66 -2.88
CA SER A 89 -13.50 -25.14 -1.88
C SER A 89 -13.96 -23.71 -2.18
N ILE A 90 -13.11 -22.89 -2.82
CA ILE A 90 -13.43 -21.52 -3.23
C ILE A 90 -14.14 -21.53 -4.59
N VAL A 91 -13.67 -22.34 -5.55
CA VAL A 91 -14.29 -22.46 -6.88
C VAL A 91 -15.71 -23.03 -6.80
N ALA A 92 -16.00 -23.94 -5.87
CA ALA A 92 -17.34 -24.48 -5.63
C ALA A 92 -18.32 -23.44 -5.04
N ARG A 93 -17.83 -22.45 -4.29
CA ARG A 93 -18.65 -21.40 -3.65
C ARG A 93 -18.86 -20.17 -4.53
N PHE A 94 -17.84 -19.79 -5.30
CA PHE A 94 -17.79 -18.49 -5.99
C PHE A 94 -17.50 -18.62 -7.51
N GLY A 95 -17.49 -19.84 -8.05
CA GLY A 95 -17.18 -20.11 -9.45
C GLY A 95 -15.68 -20.02 -9.78
N ARG A 96 -15.34 -20.35 -11.03
CA ARG A 96 -13.94 -20.34 -11.51
C ARG A 96 -13.40 -18.91 -11.58
N LEU A 97 -12.11 -18.77 -11.23
CA LEU A 97 -11.37 -17.53 -11.44
C LEU A 97 -11.13 -17.25 -12.93
N PRO A 98 -10.99 -15.97 -13.33
CA PRO A 98 -10.52 -15.60 -14.66
C PRO A 98 -9.11 -16.13 -14.92
N VAL A 99 -8.79 -16.40 -16.19
CA VAL A 99 -7.50 -16.97 -16.62
C VAL A 99 -6.64 -15.94 -17.36
N ARG A 100 -7.24 -14.88 -17.91
CA ARG A 100 -6.57 -13.83 -18.68
C ARG A 100 -5.94 -12.81 -17.74
N ASN A 101 -4.70 -12.40 -18.02
CA ASN A 101 -4.10 -11.19 -17.43
C ASN A 101 -4.56 -9.98 -18.26
N ARG A 102 -5.14 -8.98 -17.60
CA ARG A 102 -5.64 -7.75 -18.23
C ARG A 102 -4.92 -6.47 -17.75
N SER A 103 -3.69 -6.60 -17.23
CA SER A 103 -2.92 -5.48 -16.65
C SER A 103 -2.70 -4.31 -17.62
N ASP A 104 -2.48 -4.60 -18.90
CA ASP A 104 -2.22 -3.57 -19.93
C ASP A 104 -3.50 -2.78 -20.25
N GLU A 105 -4.63 -3.49 -20.38
CA GLU A 105 -5.96 -2.90 -20.53
C GLU A 105 -6.36 -2.06 -19.30
N TYR A 106 -6.03 -2.53 -18.10
CA TYR A 106 -6.22 -1.76 -16.86
C TYR A 106 -5.38 -0.47 -16.89
N SER A 107 -4.12 -0.56 -17.28
CA SER A 107 -3.19 0.58 -17.34
C SER A 107 -3.63 1.61 -18.38
N ALA A 108 -4.23 1.18 -19.50
CA ALA A 108 -4.80 2.06 -20.51
C ALA A 108 -6.05 2.81 -20.02
N LEU A 109 -6.90 2.18 -19.20
CA LEU A 109 -8.08 2.82 -18.60
C LEU A 109 -7.72 3.75 -17.42
N PHE A 110 -6.62 3.44 -16.72
CA PHE A 110 -6.16 4.19 -15.55
C PHE A 110 -4.72 4.67 -15.78
N PRO A 111 -4.47 5.67 -16.65
CA PRO A 111 -3.12 6.08 -17.07
C PRO A 111 -2.24 6.64 -15.94
N ASN A 112 -2.84 7.04 -14.81
CA ASN A 112 -2.11 7.43 -13.59
C ASN A 112 -1.62 6.23 -12.76
N THR A 113 -1.81 4.99 -13.24
CA THR A 113 -1.31 3.78 -12.58
C THR A 113 0.20 3.68 -12.75
N VAL A 114 0.94 3.91 -11.67
CA VAL A 114 2.38 3.71 -11.64
C VAL A 114 2.67 2.22 -11.87
N GLY A 115 3.33 1.92 -13.00
CA GLY A 115 3.68 0.55 -13.38
C GLY A 115 4.58 -0.17 -12.35
N PRO A 116 4.68 -1.50 -12.43
CA PRO A 116 5.42 -2.28 -11.44
C PRO A 116 6.93 -1.97 -11.50
N PRO A 117 7.63 -1.90 -10.36
CA PRO A 117 9.07 -1.71 -10.34
C PRO A 117 9.79 -2.89 -11.01
N VAL A 118 10.74 -2.60 -11.89
CA VAL A 118 11.65 -3.62 -12.44
C VAL A 118 12.63 -4.03 -11.34
N PHE A 119 12.42 -5.23 -10.79
CA PHE A 119 13.32 -5.80 -9.81
C PHE A 119 14.62 -6.29 -10.47
N GLU A 120 15.76 -5.93 -9.87
CA GLU A 120 17.03 -6.59 -10.16
C GLU A 120 17.03 -7.96 -9.47
N MET A 121 17.31 -9.01 -10.24
CA MET A 121 17.05 -10.43 -9.88
C MET A 121 18.31 -11.30 -9.83
N ASP A 122 19.49 -10.73 -10.08
CA ASP A 122 20.77 -11.43 -9.91
C ASP A 122 21.24 -11.44 -8.43
N MET A 123 22.43 -11.95 -8.19
CA MET A 123 23.05 -12.36 -6.92
C MET A 123 22.52 -13.70 -6.41
N SER A 124 23.45 -14.58 -6.01
CA SER A 124 23.21 -15.93 -5.45
C SER A 124 22.25 -15.99 -4.26
N ARG A 125 21.89 -14.85 -3.67
CA ARG A 125 20.90 -14.69 -2.60
C ARG A 125 19.48 -15.03 -3.06
N VAL A 126 19.11 -14.72 -4.30
CA VAL A 126 17.81 -15.12 -4.88
C VAL A 126 17.72 -16.64 -4.96
N ARG A 127 18.79 -17.30 -5.44
CA ARG A 127 18.91 -18.77 -5.48
C ARG A 127 18.80 -19.37 -4.06
N LEU A 128 19.53 -18.83 -3.08
CA LEU A 128 19.47 -19.27 -1.69
C LEU A 128 18.08 -19.07 -1.05
N TYR A 129 17.39 -17.97 -1.36
CA TYR A 129 16.03 -17.71 -0.89
C TYR A 129 15.03 -18.73 -1.44
N HIS A 130 15.08 -19.05 -2.74
CA HIS A 130 14.21 -20.09 -3.32
C HIS A 130 14.54 -21.50 -2.84
N LEU A 131 15.80 -21.80 -2.50
CA LEU A 131 16.19 -23.06 -1.87
C LEU A 131 15.61 -23.17 -0.44
N ARG A 132 15.58 -22.07 0.32
CA ARG A 132 15.00 -22.04 1.67
C ARG A 132 13.46 -22.06 1.67
N TYR A 133 12.83 -21.36 0.73
CA TYR A 133 11.37 -21.23 0.65
C TYR A 133 10.85 -21.72 -0.72
N PRO A 134 10.91 -23.04 -0.98
CA PRO A 134 10.63 -23.59 -2.31
C PRO A 134 9.18 -23.39 -2.77
N LEU A 135 8.23 -23.20 -1.85
CA LEU A 135 6.82 -22.96 -2.14
C LEU A 135 6.54 -21.56 -2.71
N LEU A 136 7.42 -20.58 -2.51
CA LEU A 136 7.17 -19.18 -2.85
C LEU A 136 7.54 -18.83 -4.29
N LYS A 137 6.63 -18.12 -4.96
CA LYS A 137 6.74 -17.63 -6.33
C LYS A 137 7.33 -16.21 -6.37
N VAL A 138 7.01 -15.38 -5.38
CA VAL A 138 7.59 -14.04 -5.24
C VAL A 138 9.04 -14.11 -4.73
N THR A 139 9.89 -13.29 -5.34
CA THR A 139 11.30 -13.10 -4.96
C THR A 139 11.47 -11.73 -4.30
N PRO A 140 12.00 -11.64 -3.07
CA PRO A 140 12.40 -10.39 -2.47
C PRO A 140 13.56 -9.74 -3.22
N SER A 141 13.41 -8.48 -3.64
CA SER A 141 14.51 -7.74 -4.25
C SER A 141 15.37 -7.04 -3.21
N THR A 142 16.69 -7.10 -3.34
CA THR A 142 17.62 -6.24 -2.60
C THR A 142 17.60 -4.80 -3.08
N CYS A 143 17.16 -4.57 -4.31
CA CYS A 143 17.37 -3.33 -5.04
C CYS A 143 16.04 -2.60 -5.24
N ARG A 144 15.61 -1.87 -4.21
CA ARG A 144 14.85 -0.64 -4.46
C ARG A 144 15.79 0.30 -5.21
N LYS A 145 15.78 0.28 -6.55
CA LYS A 145 16.17 1.47 -7.31
C LYS A 145 15.21 2.56 -6.86
N ARG A 146 15.66 3.43 -5.94
CA ARG A 146 15.10 4.77 -5.85
C ARG A 146 15.16 5.29 -7.29
N GLN A 147 14.03 5.75 -7.82
CA GLN A 147 14.11 6.60 -9.00
C GLN A 147 15.06 7.73 -8.61
N GLU A 148 16.15 7.86 -9.35
CA GLU A 148 16.97 9.05 -9.27
C GLU A 148 16.03 10.18 -9.64
N VAL A 149 15.68 10.99 -8.65
CA VAL A 149 14.97 12.24 -8.90
C VAL A 149 15.93 13.03 -9.77
N VAL A 150 15.62 13.14 -11.06
CA VAL A 150 16.33 14.01 -11.99
C VAL A 150 15.98 15.42 -11.57
N VAL A 151 16.67 15.89 -10.53
CA VAL A 151 16.70 17.29 -10.13
C VAL A 151 17.21 18.04 -11.35
N PRO A 152 16.40 18.90 -11.99
CA PRO A 152 16.91 19.74 -13.07
C PRO A 152 18.06 20.55 -12.51
N ALA A 153 19.21 20.53 -13.19
CA ALA A 153 20.36 21.32 -12.75
C ALA A 153 19.92 22.78 -12.56
N PRO A 154 20.27 23.45 -11.45
CA PRO A 154 19.92 24.84 -11.24
C PRO A 154 20.40 25.66 -12.43
N GLN A 155 19.47 26.27 -13.18
CA GLN A 155 19.86 27.20 -14.23
C GLN A 155 20.47 28.44 -13.57
N GLU A 156 21.70 28.77 -13.96
CA GLU A 156 22.36 29.99 -13.51
C GLU A 156 21.65 31.19 -14.13
N THR A 157 20.70 31.75 -13.39
CA THR A 157 20.00 32.98 -13.77
C THR A 157 20.97 34.15 -13.68
N LEU A 158 21.68 34.42 -14.78
CA LEU A 158 22.53 35.60 -14.95
C LEU A 158 21.72 36.88 -14.80
N SER A 159 21.85 37.54 -13.63
CA SER A 159 21.18 38.80 -13.33
C SER A 159 21.70 39.94 -14.21
N PRO A 160 20.83 40.71 -14.91
CA PRO A 160 21.24 41.92 -15.60
C PRO A 160 21.45 43.08 -14.62
N THR A 161 22.65 43.66 -14.61
CA THR A 161 23.00 44.83 -13.80
C THR A 161 22.56 46.14 -14.45
N THR A 162 21.76 46.94 -13.76
CA THR A 162 21.72 48.41 -13.93
C THR A 162 21.32 49.12 -12.63
N SER A 163 22.13 50.11 -12.23
CA SER A 163 21.76 51.17 -11.27
C SER A 163 21.66 52.50 -12.04
N PRO A 164 20.99 53.54 -11.50
CA PRO A 164 21.81 54.63 -10.96
C PRO A 164 21.23 55.42 -9.76
N THR A 165 22.16 55.87 -8.90
CA THR A 165 22.27 57.22 -8.30
C THR A 165 21.09 57.88 -7.54
N MET A 166 21.21 57.84 -6.22
CA MET A 166 21.09 58.94 -5.22
C MET A 166 20.08 60.10 -5.41
N SER A 167 19.31 60.36 -4.36
CA SER A 167 19.46 61.56 -3.50
C SER A 167 18.81 61.36 -2.13
N ALA A 168 19.21 62.13 -1.13
CA ALA A 168 18.78 61.97 0.28
C ALA A 168 17.83 63.10 0.73
N THR A 169 17.10 62.88 1.83
CA THR A 169 16.87 63.86 2.92
C THR A 169 16.53 63.08 4.21
N ASP A 170 16.70 63.73 5.36
CA ASP A 170 16.82 63.18 6.72
C ASP A 170 15.51 63.29 7.54
N ILE A 171 15.60 62.99 8.85
CA ILE A 171 14.64 63.16 9.95
C ILE A 171 13.77 61.91 10.21
N GLY A 172 13.99 61.29 11.38
CA GLY A 172 13.20 60.18 11.92
C GLY A 172 12.67 60.45 13.33
N SER A 173 12.17 59.41 14.00
CA SER A 173 11.83 59.40 15.43
C SER A 173 11.90 57.98 16.01
N GLU A 174 12.32 57.86 17.27
CA GLU A 174 12.20 56.63 18.05
C GLU A 174 10.76 56.43 18.58
N ALA A 175 10.34 55.18 18.83
CA ALA A 175 9.81 54.73 20.14
C ALA A 175 9.05 53.38 20.08
N SER A 176 9.63 52.38 20.74
CA SER A 176 9.00 51.51 21.74
C SER A 176 7.51 51.07 21.67
N THR A 177 7.35 49.76 21.38
CA THR A 177 6.79 48.76 22.34
C THR A 177 5.26 48.62 22.54
N LEU A 178 4.86 47.43 23.02
CA LEU A 178 3.55 46.96 23.51
C LEU A 178 2.45 46.61 22.48
N ALA A 179 2.17 45.31 22.39
CA ALA A 179 0.85 44.79 22.05
C ALA A 179 -0.03 44.71 23.31
N PRO A 180 -1.37 44.71 23.16
CA PRO A 180 -2.23 44.04 24.13
C PRO A 180 -3.31 43.13 23.51
N SER A 181 -3.37 41.92 24.07
CA SER A 181 -4.59 41.24 24.57
C SER A 181 -5.80 40.98 23.64
N THR A 182 -6.05 39.69 23.41
CA THR A 182 -7.40 39.12 23.33
C THR A 182 -8.14 39.21 24.67
N PRO A 183 -9.48 39.41 24.67
CA PRO A 183 -10.35 39.05 25.78
C PRO A 183 -11.01 37.67 25.59
N THR A 184 -11.27 36.99 26.70
CA THR A 184 -11.83 35.62 26.78
C THR A 184 -13.35 35.66 27.06
N ARG A 185 -13.95 34.46 27.25
CA ARG A 185 -15.09 34.18 28.16
C ARG A 185 -16.50 34.29 27.54
N ASN A 186 -17.51 33.45 27.85
CA ASN A 186 -17.69 32.01 28.19
C ASN A 186 -19.22 31.75 27.97
N GLU A 187 -20.04 30.88 28.61
CA GLU A 187 -19.95 29.93 29.74
C GLU A 187 -21.01 28.81 29.54
N ASP A 188 -20.54 27.55 29.61
CA ASP A 188 -21.20 26.28 30.00
C ASP A 188 -22.71 26.22 30.36
N LEU A 189 -23.40 25.15 29.91
CA LEU A 189 -24.45 24.43 30.67
C LEU A 189 -24.91 23.14 29.95
N GLY A 190 -24.89 22.00 30.64
CA GLY A 190 -25.55 20.77 30.18
C GLY A 190 -26.14 19.96 31.33
N HIS A 191 -27.02 18.98 31.07
CA HIS A 191 -27.23 17.89 32.03
C HIS A 191 -27.98 16.64 31.52
N LYS A 192 -27.48 15.47 31.99
CA LYS A 192 -28.14 14.19 32.32
C LYS A 192 -28.93 13.35 31.28
N THR A 193 -28.65 12.04 31.37
CA THR A 193 -29.47 10.89 30.96
C THR A 193 -30.55 10.55 32.00
N PRO A 194 -31.40 9.53 31.75
CA PRO A 194 -31.16 8.22 32.38
C PRO A 194 -31.45 7.00 31.50
N ASP A 195 -31.06 5.82 31.98
CA ASP A 195 -31.22 4.50 31.35
C ASP A 195 -32.60 3.84 31.54
N LEU A 196 -32.93 2.86 30.68
CA LEU A 196 -33.39 1.49 31.03
C LEU A 196 -34.18 0.82 29.89
N ASN A 197 -33.91 -0.47 29.62
CA ASN A 197 -34.92 -1.43 29.19
C ASN A 197 -34.42 -2.89 29.28
N THR A 198 -35.27 -3.82 29.75
CA THR A 198 -34.94 -5.24 29.93
C THR A 198 -36.17 -6.14 29.77
N ALA A 199 -36.18 -6.97 28.72
CA ALA A 199 -37.01 -8.16 28.48
C ALA A 199 -36.39 -8.85 27.24
N LEU A 200 -36.03 -10.14 27.17
CA LEU A 200 -36.43 -11.33 27.92
C LEU A 200 -37.92 -11.65 27.81
N ASN A 201 -38.26 -12.52 26.86
CA ASN A 201 -39.54 -13.25 26.85
C ASN A 201 -39.33 -14.61 26.17
N ASN A 202 -39.82 -15.68 26.79
CA ASN A 202 -39.80 -17.04 26.24
C ASN A 202 -41.21 -17.44 25.79
N ASN A 203 -41.29 -18.25 24.73
CA ASN A 203 -42.39 -19.19 24.44
C ASN A 203 -41.87 -20.23 23.44
#